data_AF-A0A256GSN3-F1
#
_entry.id   AF-A0A256GSN3-F1
#
_cell.length_a   1.000
_cell.length_b   1.000
_cell.length_c   1.000
_cell.angle_alpha   90.00
_cell.angle_beta   90.00
_cell.angle_gamma   90.00
#
_symmetry.space_group_name_H-M   'P 1'
#
loop_
_entity.id
_entity.type
_entity.pdbx_description
1 polymer ?
#
loop_
_entity_poly.entity_id
_entity_poly.type
_entity_poly.pdbx_seq_one_letter_code
_entity_poly.pdbx_strand_id
1 'polypeptide(L)' 'MSIQCEALQNESGSRPSVIPSWLQTNIVSVVAFYAEWAYQRRVKKSRRVLESLPEHILHDIGWPCVDDRLPTSTRISRKK' A
#
# COMPACT_ATOMS: atom_id res chain seq x y z
N MET A 1 -36.40 -20.62 -22.48
CA MET A 1 -35.31 -21.56 -22.86
C MET A 1 -34.07 -21.13 -22.09
N SER A 2 -33.72 -21.85 -21.02
CA SER A 2 -32.54 -21.59 -20.20
C SER A 2 -31.56 -22.73 -20.43
N ILE A 3 -30.41 -22.41 -21.02
CA ILE A 3 -29.35 -23.38 -21.27
C ILE A 3 -28.58 -23.47 -19.95
N GLN A 4 -28.73 -24.60 -19.26
CA GLN A 4 -27.98 -24.91 -18.07
C GLN A 4 -26.51 -25.12 -18.47
N CYS A 5 -25.63 -24.25 -17.98
CA CYS A 5 -24.18 -24.42 -18.12
C CYS A 5 -23.69 -25.45 -17.10
N GLU A 6 -24.06 -26.72 -17.29
CA GLU A 6 -23.49 -27.85 -16.57
C GLU A 6 -22.71 -28.73 -17.55
N ALA A 7 -21.50 -28.30 -17.93
CA ALA A 7 -20.49 -29.15 -18.56
C ALA A 7 -19.13 -28.45 -18.56
N LEU A 8 -18.34 -28.69 -17.52
CA LEU A 8 -16.87 -28.93 -17.55
C LEU A 8 -16.34 -28.98 -16.11
N GLN A 9 -17.00 -29.79 -15.27
CA GLN A 9 -16.28 -30.47 -14.20
C GLN A 9 -15.78 -31.77 -14.82
N ASN A 10 -14.52 -32.11 -14.54
CA ASN A 10 -13.82 -33.32 -14.95
C ASN A 10 -13.20 -33.22 -16.35
N GLU A 11 -11.96 -32.75 -16.39
CA GLU A 11 -10.82 -33.31 -17.16
C GLU A 11 -9.71 -32.25 -17.33
N SER A 12 -9.26 -31.69 -16.21
CA SER A 12 -7.90 -31.15 -16.11
C SER A 12 -7.18 -32.06 -15.14
N GLY A 13 -6.45 -33.02 -15.69
CA GLY A 13 -5.52 -33.85 -14.92
C GLY A 13 -4.75 -32.96 -13.96
N SER A 14 -4.90 -33.25 -12.67
CA SER A 14 -4.21 -32.58 -11.57
C SER A 14 -2.71 -32.82 -11.70
N ARG A 15 -2.06 -32.15 -12.66
CA ARG A 15 -0.65 -31.86 -12.57
C ARG A 15 -0.51 -30.90 -11.41
N PRO A 16 0.23 -31.23 -10.34
CA PRO A 16 0.68 -30.18 -9.45
C PRO A 16 1.53 -29.26 -10.32
N SER A 17 1.03 -28.07 -10.65
CA SER A 17 1.90 -27.00 -11.11
C SER A 17 2.75 -26.65 -9.89
N VAL A 18 3.83 -27.39 -9.68
CA VAL A 18 4.79 -27.11 -8.62
C VAL A 18 5.46 -25.82 -9.04
N ILE A 19 4.87 -24.70 -8.63
CA ILE A 19 5.49 -23.39 -8.77
C ILE A 19 6.80 -23.50 -8.01
N PRO A 20 7.96 -23.29 -8.66
CA PRO A 20 9.22 -23.31 -7.96
C PRO A 20 9.18 -22.35 -6.78
N SER A 21 9.68 -22.77 -5.62
CA SER A 21 9.60 -21.98 -4.39
C SER A 21 10.20 -20.57 -4.56
N TRP A 22 11.28 -20.45 -5.34
CA TRP A 22 11.88 -19.16 -5.70
C TRP A 22 10.91 -18.25 -6.46
N LEU A 23 10.08 -18.80 -7.35
CA LEU A 23 9.11 -18.01 -8.11
C LEU A 23 7.97 -17.58 -7.19
N GLN A 24 7.52 -18.46 -6.30
CA GLN A 24 6.51 -18.14 -5.31
C GLN A 24 6.96 -17.01 -4.37
N THR A 25 8.20 -17.06 -3.87
CA THR A 25 8.73 -15.99 -3.02
C THR A 25 8.82 -14.67 -3.77
N ASN A 26 9.28 -14.68 -5.03
CA ASN A 26 9.31 -13.48 -5.87
C ASN A 26 7.92 -12.89 -6.11
N ILE A 27 6.91 -13.72 -6.40
CA ILE A 27 5.53 -13.26 -6.56
C ILE A 27 5.03 -12.59 -5.29
N VAL A 28 5.25 -13.21 -4.13
CA VAL A 28 4.86 -12.63 -2.83
C VAL A 28 5.55 -11.29 -2.60
N SER A 29 6.85 -11.18 -2.88
CA SER A 29 7.60 -9.93 -2.73
C SER A 29 7.09 -8.83 -3.67
N VAL A 30 6.80 -9.14 -4.93
CA VAL A 30 6.26 -8.16 -5.89
C VAL A 30 4.87 -7.69 -5.50
N VAL A 31 4.00 -8.62 -5.06
CA VAL A 31 2.65 -8.28 -4.57
C VAL A 31 2.74 -7.38 -3.35
N ALA A 32 3.60 -7.70 -2.38
CA ALA A 32 3.82 -6.89 -1.19
C ALA A 32 4.35 -5.49 -1.55
N PHE A 33 5.34 -5.42 -2.45
CA PHE A 33 5.87 -4.15 -2.93
C PHE A 33 4.80 -3.29 -3.60
N TYR A 34 3.97 -3.87 -4.46
CA TYR A 34 2.93 -3.13 -5.16
C TYR A 34 1.83 -2.65 -4.20
N ALA A 35 1.47 -3.47 -3.22
CA ALA A 35 0.51 -3.10 -2.18
C ALA A 35 1.01 -1.88 -1.39
N GLU A 36 2.28 -1.90 -0.97
CA GLU A 36 2.91 -0.79 -0.26
C GLU A 36 2.99 0.47 -1.14
N TRP A 37 3.44 0.33 -2.39
CA TRP A 37 3.50 1.44 -3.33
C TRP A 37 2.13 2.09 -3.56
N ALA A 38 1.08 1.27 -3.74
CA ALA A 38 -0.28 1.76 -3.93
C ALA A 38 -0.80 2.48 -2.68
N TYR A 39 -0.50 1.95 -1.48
CA TYR A 39 -0.82 2.58 -0.21
C TYR A 39 -0.16 3.96 -0.09
N GLN A 40 1.16 4.03 -0.29
CA GLN A 40 1.93 5.29 -0.24
C GLN A 40 1.40 6.33 -1.23
N ARG A 41 1.00 5.90 -2.43
CA ARG A 41 0.39 6.80 -3.42
C ARG A 41 -0.93 7.39 -2.94
N ARG A 42 -1.78 6.59 -2.27
CA ARG A 42 -3.03 7.07 -1.68
C ARG A 42 -2.76 8.05 -0.55
N VAL A 43 -1.85 7.73 0.37
CA VAL A 43 -1.43 8.62 1.46
C VAL A 43 -0.93 9.96 0.91
N LYS A 44 -0.06 9.95 -0.11
CA LYS A 44 0.45 11.18 -0.74
C LYS A 44 -0.67 12.01 -1.38
N LYS A 45 -1.66 11.37 -2.00
CA LYS A 45 -2.82 12.08 -2.57
C LYS A 45 -3.66 12.72 -1.45
N SER A 46 -3.99 11.96 -0.41
CA SER A 46 -4.75 12.46 0.74
C SER A 46 -4.03 13.62 1.44
N ARG A 47 -2.71 13.51 1.62
CA ARG A 47 -1.88 14.57 2.19
C ARG A 47 -2.00 15.89 1.43
N ARG A 48 -1.93 15.86 0.09
CA ARG A 48 -2.10 17.06 -0.75
C ARG A 48 -3.49 17.67 -0.63
N VAL A 49 -4.52 16.84 -0.48
CA VAL A 49 -5.89 17.32 -0.27
C VAL A 49 -5.98 18.03 1.08
N LEU A 50 -5.41 17.44 2.14
CA LEU A 50 -5.35 18.06 3.46
C LEU A 50 -4.58 19.39 3.41
N GLU A 51 -3.41 19.44 2.79
CA GLU A 51 -2.61 20.66 2.60
C GLU A 51 -3.36 21.77 1.82
N SER A 52 -4.39 21.43 1.06
CA SER A 52 -5.24 22.41 0.35
C SER A 52 -6.45 22.89 1.15
N LEU A 53 -6.71 22.31 2.33
CA LEU A 53 -7.82 22.72 3.18
C LEU A 53 -7.54 24.08 3.83
N PRO A 54 -8.60 24.84 4.15
CA PRO A 54 -8.49 26.06 4.96
C PRO A 54 -7.88 25.81 6.34
N GLU A 55 -7.13 26.80 6.83
CA GLU A 55 -6.39 26.73 8.11
C GLU A 55 -7.26 26.38 9.33
N HIS A 56 -8.48 26.90 9.41
CA HIS A 56 -9.40 26.60 10.51
C HIS A 56 -9.79 25.12 10.55
N ILE A 57 -10.04 24.50 9.39
CA ILE A 57 -10.34 23.06 9.30
C ILE A 57 -9.11 22.26 9.69
N LEU A 58 -7.92 22.67 9.26
CA LEU A 58 -6.65 22.01 9.61
C LEU A 58 -6.39 22.03 11.12
N HIS A 59 -6.63 23.17 11.77
CA HIS A 59 -6.54 23.30 13.21
C HIS A 59 -7.56 22.44 13.95
N ASP A 60 -8.82 22.42 13.50
CA ASP A 60 -9.90 21.65 14.13
C ASP A 60 -9.61 20.14 14.12
N ILE A 61 -8.97 19.63 13.04
CA ILE A 61 -8.58 18.22 12.94
C ILE A 61 -7.18 17.93 13.52
N GLY A 62 -6.47 18.94 14.03
CA GLY A 62 -5.11 18.80 14.57
C GLY A 62 -4.06 18.42 13.52
N TRP A 63 -4.22 18.86 12.27
CA TRP A 63 -3.29 18.59 11.17
C TRP A 63 -2.27 19.75 10.97
N PRO A 64 -0.99 19.46 10.69
CA PRO A 64 -0.36 18.14 10.78
C PRO A 64 -0.25 17.68 12.23
N CYS A 65 -0.33 16.37 12.45
CA CYS A 65 -0.19 15.79 13.78
C CYS A 65 1.13 16.27 14.40
N VAL A 66 1.14 16.62 15.69
CA VAL A 66 2.32 17.15 16.37
C VAL A 66 3.49 16.16 16.30
N ASP A 67 3.22 14.85 16.21
CA ASP A 67 4.22 13.78 16.06
C ASP A 67 4.80 13.66 14.63
N ASP A 68 4.12 14.18 13.60
CA ASP A 68 4.65 14.24 12.24
C ASP A 68 5.74 15.32 12.09
N ARG A 69 5.82 16.23 13.07
CA ARG A 69 6.95 17.15 13.23
C ARG A 69 8.09 16.34 13.83
N LEU A 70 8.73 15.50 13.00
CA LEU A 70 10.06 14.97 13.32
C LEU A 70 10.86 16.10 13.97
N PRO A 71 11.52 15.90 15.13
CA PRO A 71 12.39 16.92 15.67
C PRO A 71 13.39 17.24 14.56
N THR A 72 13.25 18.43 13.97
CA THR A 72 14.30 19.00 13.13
C THR A 72 15.53 18.88 13.99
N SER A 73 16.50 18.09 13.56
CA SER A 73 17.77 17.89 14.26
C SER A 73 18.32 19.26 14.65
N THR A 74 18.00 19.69 15.86
CA THR A 74 18.40 20.98 16.40
C THR A 74 19.86 20.79 16.73
N ARG A 75 20.71 21.07 15.74
CA ARG A 75 22.15 21.29 15.87
C ARG A 75 22.82 20.26 16.76
N ILE A 76 23.35 19.20 16.15
CA ILE A 76 24.58 18.59 16.65
C ILE A 76 25.68 19.66 16.46
N SER A 77 25.72 20.61 17.39
CA SER A 77 26.87 21.47 17.61
C SER A 77 27.97 20.55 18.11
N ARG A 78 28.75 20.01 17.17
CA ARG A 78 30.06 19.46 17.49
C ARG A 78 30.89 20.62 18.04
N LYS A 79 30.89 20.80 19.36
CA LYS A 79 31.96 21.53 20.01
C LYS A 79 33.22 20.69 19.86
N LYS A 80 34.21 21.36 19.26
CA LYS A 80 35.58 20.94 19.05
C LYS A 80 36.32 20.87 20.39
#